data_AF-A0A5A8A2U7-F1
#
_entry.id   AF-A0A5A8A2U7-F1
#
_cell.length_a   1.000
_cell.length_b   1.000
_cell.length_c   1.000
_cell.angle_alpha   90.00
_cell.angle_beta   90.00
_cell.angle_gamma   90.00
#
_symmetry.space_group_name_H-M   'P 1'
#
loop_
_entity.id
_entity.type
_entity.pdbx_description
1 polymer ?
#
loop_
_entity_poly.entity_id
_entity_poly.type
_entity_poly.pdbx_seq_one_letter_code
_entity_poly.pdbx_strand_id
1 'polypeptide(L)'
;MSAFKWKTDPTENGQVDASVPALPGTSARDLPGAARGIMAGVAMLVADQGGALVSEGLTDVFEVQTTSGLRPGPGVMIGFWAHRDSVAEPALAVDGYGPAPLLAADGGELAAGAMRKGEFQLVVWDEAIAAGQPAWRKVNPAPTDLAVVNAATVLAALQSILPTSAPPGKGKLWFNGGQFAVTTED
;
A
#
# COMPACT_ATOMS: atom_id res chain seq x y z
N MET A 1 -15.93 -2.28 12.65
CA MET A 1 -16.94 -3.22 12.11
C MET A 1 -16.18 -4.19 11.18
N SER A 2 -16.73 -5.24 10.54
CA SER A 2 -15.95 -5.99 9.50
C SER A 2 -16.86 -6.87 8.64
N ALA A 3 -17.13 -6.47 7.41
CA ALA A 3 -17.98 -7.20 6.44
C ALA A 3 -17.38 -8.51 5.87
N PHE A 4 -16.29 -9.02 6.46
CA PHE A 4 -15.40 -10.00 5.82
C PHE A 4 -15.19 -11.30 6.57
N LYS A 5 -15.84 -11.50 7.71
CA LYS A 5 -15.68 -12.76 8.44
C LYS A 5 -16.70 -13.82 8.06
N TRP A 6 -17.09 -13.82 6.79
CA TRP A 6 -17.97 -14.85 6.23
C TRP A 6 -17.20 -16.18 6.18
N LYS A 7 -17.66 -17.16 6.96
CA LYS A 7 -17.20 -18.55 6.91
C LYS A 7 -18.03 -19.30 5.85
N THR A 8 -17.43 -20.31 5.23
CA THR A 8 -18.15 -21.26 4.36
C THR A 8 -19.15 -22.12 5.12
N ASP A 9 -19.00 -22.22 6.45
CA ASP A 9 -20.00 -22.80 7.34
C ASP A 9 -21.07 -21.76 7.70
N PRO A 10 -22.34 -21.93 7.25
CA PRO A 10 -23.41 -20.97 7.51
C PRO A 10 -23.79 -20.85 8.99
N THR A 11 -23.42 -21.82 9.84
CA THR A 11 -23.73 -21.77 11.28
C THR A 11 -22.83 -20.81 12.06
N GLU A 12 -21.67 -20.44 11.52
CA GLU A 12 -20.69 -19.57 12.19
C GLU A 12 -20.79 -18.09 11.77
N ASN A 13 -21.49 -17.79 10.67
CA ASN A 13 -21.45 -16.44 10.05
C ASN A 13 -21.87 -15.29 10.98
N GLY A 14 -22.92 -15.47 11.79
CA GLY A 14 -23.36 -14.44 12.74
C GLY A 14 -22.60 -14.41 14.06
N GLN A 15 -21.76 -15.42 14.37
CA GLN A 15 -20.89 -15.40 15.55
C GLN A 15 -19.56 -14.72 15.27
N VAL A 16 -19.07 -14.83 14.05
CA VAL A 16 -17.75 -14.31 13.65
C VAL A 16 -17.87 -12.87 13.14
N ASP A 17 -18.97 -12.54 12.45
CA ASP A 17 -19.25 -11.17 12.00
C ASP A 17 -20.46 -10.57 12.76
N ALA A 18 -20.18 -9.77 13.78
CA ALA A 18 -21.21 -9.06 14.54
C ALA A 18 -22.02 -8.05 13.71
N SER A 19 -21.60 -7.76 12.47
CA SER A 19 -22.33 -6.89 11.54
C SER A 19 -23.31 -7.64 10.62
N VAL A 20 -23.31 -8.99 10.65
CA VAL A 20 -24.31 -9.83 9.99
C VAL A 20 -25.38 -10.23 11.01
N PRO A 21 -26.50 -9.51 11.10
CA PRO A 21 -27.64 -9.83 11.99
C PRO A 21 -28.38 -11.13 11.64
N ALA A 22 -28.01 -11.82 10.56
CA ALA A 22 -28.61 -13.07 10.12
C ALA A 22 -27.97 -14.27 10.85
N LEU A 23 -28.33 -14.46 12.12
CA LEU A 23 -27.94 -15.64 12.91
C LEU A 23 -28.75 -16.88 12.48
N PRO A 24 -28.20 -18.09 12.60
CA PRO A 24 -28.98 -19.32 12.47
C PRO A 24 -30.16 -19.31 13.44
N GLY A 25 -31.38 -19.53 12.94
CA GLY A 25 -32.61 -19.47 13.75
C GLY A 25 -33.24 -18.08 13.88
N THR A 26 -32.76 -17.08 13.14
CA THR A 26 -33.40 -15.75 13.07
C THR A 26 -34.86 -15.87 12.68
N SER A 27 -35.75 -15.22 13.44
CA SER A 27 -37.19 -15.29 13.20
C SER A 27 -37.54 -14.64 11.86
N ALA A 28 -38.61 -15.10 11.20
CA ALA A 28 -39.10 -14.49 9.96
C ALA A 28 -39.46 -13.00 10.13
N ARG A 29 -39.71 -12.54 11.36
CA ARG A 29 -39.99 -11.14 11.69
C ARG A 29 -38.73 -10.27 11.67
N ASP A 30 -37.57 -10.84 11.96
CA ASP A 30 -36.29 -10.12 12.04
C ASP A 30 -35.53 -10.13 10.71
N LEU A 31 -35.95 -10.98 9.77
CA LEU A 31 -35.40 -11.11 8.41
C LEU A 31 -35.28 -9.77 7.65
N PRO A 32 -36.25 -8.84 7.69
CA PRO A 32 -36.11 -7.56 7.01
C PRO A 32 -35.02 -6.67 7.61
N GLY A 33 -34.86 -6.70 8.94
CA GLY A 33 -33.76 -6.02 9.62
C GLY A 33 -32.42 -6.63 9.24
N ALA A 34 -32.39 -7.96 9.13
CA ALA A 34 -31.18 -8.67 8.77
C ALA A 34 -30.70 -8.36 7.35
N ALA A 35 -31.63 -8.35 6.38
CA ALA A 35 -31.35 -7.98 5.01
C ALA A 35 -30.82 -6.54 4.87
N ARG A 36 -31.38 -5.59 5.65
CA ARG A 36 -30.89 -4.20 5.67
C ARG A 36 -29.48 -4.09 6.24
N GLY A 37 -29.16 -4.85 7.30
CA GLY A 37 -27.80 -4.90 7.85
C GLY A 37 -26.79 -5.39 6.82
N ILE A 38 -27.13 -6.45 6.08
CA ILE A 38 -26.26 -6.99 5.00
C ILE A 38 -26.07 -5.94 3.90
N MET A 39 -27.15 -5.30 3.43
CA MET A 39 -27.03 -4.24 2.42
C MET A 39 -26.18 -3.06 2.90
N ALA A 40 -26.28 -2.69 4.18
CA ALA A 40 -25.45 -1.64 4.78
C ALA A 40 -23.97 -2.03 4.82
N GLY A 41 -23.66 -3.28 5.19
CA GLY A 41 -22.28 -3.79 5.18
C GLY A 41 -21.66 -3.81 3.78
N VAL A 42 -22.43 -4.22 2.76
CA VAL A 42 -22.00 -4.16 1.36
C VAL A 42 -21.77 -2.71 0.91
N ALA A 43 -22.67 -1.79 1.27
CA ALA A 43 -22.50 -0.38 0.94
C ALA A 43 -21.24 0.23 1.58
N MET A 44 -20.93 -0.14 2.82
CA MET A 44 -19.68 0.27 3.50
C MET A 44 -18.45 -0.27 2.75
N LEU A 45 -18.45 -1.53 2.34
CA LEU A 45 -17.36 -2.09 1.55
C LEU A 45 -17.19 -1.37 0.19
N VAL A 46 -18.29 -1.13 -0.51
CA VAL A 46 -18.25 -0.39 -1.78
C VAL A 46 -17.72 1.03 -1.55
N ALA A 47 -18.06 1.67 -0.43
CA ALA A 47 -17.53 2.99 -0.08
C ALA A 47 -16.01 2.95 0.18
N ASP A 48 -15.51 1.91 0.86
CA ASP A 48 -14.08 1.75 1.17
C ASP A 48 -13.22 1.50 -0.07
N GLN A 49 -13.78 0.84 -1.09
CA GLN A 49 -13.11 0.60 -2.38
C GLN A 49 -13.34 1.73 -3.38
N GLY A 50 -14.52 2.36 -3.33
CA GLY A 50 -15.00 3.36 -4.29
C GLY A 50 -14.53 4.79 -4.02
N GLY A 51 -13.66 5.00 -3.04
CA GLY A 51 -13.08 6.32 -2.77
C GLY A 51 -13.95 7.26 -1.96
N ALA A 52 -14.80 6.74 -1.08
CA ALA A 52 -15.45 7.58 -0.07
C ALA A 52 -14.48 8.02 1.05
N LEU A 53 -13.32 7.36 1.14
CA LEU A 53 -12.35 7.58 2.21
C LEU A 53 -11.47 8.78 1.90
N VAL A 54 -11.21 9.60 2.91
CA VAL A 54 -10.22 10.68 2.88
C VAL A 54 -9.19 10.35 3.93
N SER A 55 -7.91 10.37 3.53
CA SER A 55 -6.82 10.17 4.48
C SER A 55 -6.72 11.33 5.48
N GLU A 56 -6.19 11.06 6.65
CA GLU A 56 -5.79 12.03 7.66
C GLU A 56 -4.34 11.71 8.11
N GLY A 57 -3.88 12.26 9.23
CA GLY A 57 -2.58 11.95 9.81
C GLY A 57 -1.56 13.09 9.78
N LEU A 58 -0.36 12.82 10.31
CA LEU A 58 0.75 13.78 10.45
C LEU A 58 1.97 13.31 9.63
N THR A 59 2.83 14.26 9.23
CA THR A 59 4.06 14.04 8.44
C THR A 59 3.87 13.32 7.10
N ASP A 60 4.42 12.12 6.91
CA ASP A 60 4.35 11.32 5.68
C ASP A 60 3.56 10.03 5.89
N VAL A 61 2.94 9.89 7.07
CA VAL A 61 2.02 8.80 7.39
C VAL A 61 0.60 9.23 7.06
N PHE A 62 0.03 8.63 6.02
CA PHE A 62 -1.38 8.77 5.69
C PHE A 62 -2.16 7.76 6.53
N GLU A 63 -3.16 8.24 7.26
CA GLU A 63 -4.05 7.40 8.06
C GLU A 63 -5.42 7.34 7.39
N VAL A 64 -5.98 6.14 7.24
CA VAL A 64 -7.30 5.95 6.63
C VAL A 64 -8.17 5.14 7.59
N GLN A 65 -9.35 5.67 7.88
CA GLN A 65 -10.37 5.00 8.69
C GLN A 65 -11.44 4.46 7.73
N THR A 66 -11.53 3.14 7.61
CA THR A 66 -12.50 2.47 6.74
C THR A 66 -13.86 2.40 7.42
N THR A 67 -14.91 2.45 6.63
CA THR A 67 -16.29 2.35 7.13
C THR A 67 -16.64 0.91 7.48
N SER A 68 -16.10 -0.06 6.75
CA SER A 68 -16.34 -1.48 6.99
C SER A 68 -15.45 -2.05 8.08
N GLY A 69 -14.34 -1.41 8.47
CA GLY A 69 -13.34 -1.91 9.43
C GLY A 69 -12.44 -3.01 8.85
N LEU A 70 -12.00 -2.79 7.61
CA LEU A 70 -11.10 -3.64 6.84
C LEU A 70 -9.74 -3.75 7.52
N ARG A 71 -9.28 -4.98 7.72
CA ARG A 71 -7.91 -5.24 8.18
C ARG A 71 -6.99 -5.50 7.00
N PRO A 72 -5.72 -5.07 7.07
CA PRO A 72 -4.73 -5.42 6.06
C PRO A 72 -4.58 -6.94 5.96
N GLY A 73 -4.57 -7.45 4.73
CA GLY A 73 -4.43 -8.87 4.41
C GLY A 73 -4.27 -9.07 2.90
N PRO A 74 -3.69 -10.20 2.44
CA PRO A 74 -3.29 -10.37 1.05
C PRO A 74 -4.43 -10.07 0.05
N GLY A 75 -4.19 -9.13 -0.87
CA GLY A 75 -5.15 -8.76 -1.92
C GLY A 75 -6.26 -7.80 -1.48
N VAL A 76 -6.26 -7.32 -0.23
CA VAL A 76 -7.18 -6.27 0.22
C VAL A 76 -6.89 -4.97 -0.53
N MET A 77 -7.93 -4.36 -1.09
CA MET A 77 -7.88 -3.10 -1.83
C MET A 77 -8.62 -1.99 -1.10
N ILE A 78 -8.01 -0.81 -1.08
CA ILE A 78 -8.59 0.39 -0.47
C ILE A 78 -8.40 1.58 -1.42
N GLY A 79 -9.46 2.36 -1.61
CA GLY A 79 -9.44 3.60 -2.35
C GLY A 79 -9.61 4.80 -1.42
N PHE A 80 -8.71 5.77 -1.47
CA PHE A 80 -8.80 6.98 -0.63
C PHE A 80 -8.29 8.23 -1.34
N TRP A 81 -8.73 9.39 -0.87
CA TRP A 81 -8.21 10.69 -1.31
C TRP A 81 -7.09 11.16 -0.38
N ALA A 82 -5.96 11.57 -0.95
CA ALA A 82 -4.86 12.13 -0.17
C ALA A 82 -5.23 13.54 0.33
N HIS A 83 -5.12 13.81 1.63
CA HIS A 83 -5.45 15.13 2.20
C HIS A 83 -4.32 16.16 2.07
N ARG A 84 -3.11 15.70 1.76
CA ARG A 84 -1.90 16.51 1.61
C ARG A 84 -0.94 15.89 0.61
N ASP A 85 0.07 16.67 0.25
CA ASP A 85 1.22 16.20 -0.51
C ASP A 85 2.21 15.47 0.41
N SER A 86 2.83 14.39 -0.08
CA SER A 86 3.96 13.73 0.61
C SER A 86 5.24 14.53 0.44
N VAL A 87 6.04 14.67 1.51
CA VAL A 87 7.33 15.38 1.49
C VAL A 87 8.52 14.41 1.61
N ALA A 88 8.27 13.17 2.05
CA ALA A 88 9.20 12.05 2.04
C ALA A 88 8.51 10.76 1.53
N GLU A 89 9.13 9.61 1.77
CA GLU A 89 8.56 8.29 1.47
C GLU A 89 7.24 8.09 2.24
N PRO A 90 6.10 7.93 1.54
CA PRO A 90 4.81 7.81 2.18
C PRO A 90 4.62 6.45 2.85
N ALA A 91 3.95 6.45 3.99
CA ALA A 91 3.44 5.25 4.65
C ALA A 91 1.92 5.35 4.82
N LEU A 92 1.24 4.21 4.90
CA LEU A 92 -0.20 4.12 5.08
C LEU A 92 -0.55 3.29 6.32
N ALA A 93 -1.30 3.90 7.22
CA ALA A 93 -1.93 3.27 8.38
C ALA A 93 -3.44 3.14 8.11
N VAL A 94 -4.03 1.99 8.45
CA VAL A 94 -5.45 1.72 8.18
C VAL A 94 -6.11 1.20 9.44
N ASP A 95 -7.18 1.84 9.90
CA ASP A 95 -7.97 1.44 11.08
C ASP A 95 -7.12 1.22 12.35
N GLY A 96 -6.09 2.05 12.54
CA GLY A 96 -5.14 1.92 13.64
C GLY A 96 -4.16 0.74 13.52
N TYR A 97 -4.19 -0.01 12.41
CA TYR A 97 -3.10 -0.88 12.02
C TYR A 97 -1.91 -0.02 11.62
N GLY A 98 -0.76 -0.32 12.21
CA GLY A 98 0.45 0.53 12.17
C GLY A 98 0.89 0.91 10.76
N PRO A 99 1.72 1.96 10.65
CA PRO A 99 2.15 2.50 9.37
C PRO A 99 2.96 1.45 8.60
N ALA A 100 2.42 1.02 7.46
CA ALA A 100 3.13 0.17 6.52
C ALA A 100 3.64 1.03 5.34
N PRO A 101 4.82 0.73 4.78
CA PRO A 101 5.35 1.49 3.66
C PRO A 101 4.41 1.43 2.47
N LEU A 102 4.27 2.56 1.75
CA LEU A 102 3.54 2.64 0.51
C LEU A 102 4.53 2.61 -0.65
N LEU A 103 4.36 1.63 -1.54
CA LEU A 103 5.24 1.34 -2.66
C LEU A 103 4.56 1.66 -4.00
N ALA A 104 5.40 1.89 -5.00
CA ALA A 104 4.99 2.02 -6.38
C ALA A 104 4.46 0.69 -6.92
N ALA A 105 3.79 0.74 -8.08
CA ALA A 105 3.18 -0.43 -8.72
C ALA A 105 4.19 -1.55 -9.06
N ASP A 106 5.46 -1.20 -9.26
CA ASP A 106 6.57 -2.11 -9.51
C ASP A 106 7.21 -2.67 -8.22
N GLY A 107 6.76 -2.21 -7.05
CA GLY A 107 7.33 -2.55 -5.74
C GLY A 107 8.50 -1.67 -5.31
N GLY A 108 8.84 -0.64 -6.09
CA GLY A 108 9.84 0.35 -5.72
C GLY A 108 9.35 1.32 -4.65
N GLU A 109 10.30 1.98 -4.00
CA GLU A 109 10.01 3.08 -3.07
C GLU A 109 9.41 4.28 -3.81
N LEU A 110 8.46 4.97 -3.16
CA LEU A 110 7.84 6.17 -3.71
C LEU A 110 8.62 7.43 -3.35
N ALA A 111 8.75 8.34 -4.32
CA ALA A 111 9.41 9.63 -4.11
C ALA A 111 8.59 10.56 -3.22
N ALA A 112 9.27 11.56 -2.65
CA ALA A 112 8.61 12.78 -2.20
C ALA A 112 7.72 13.35 -3.33
N GLY A 113 6.52 13.80 -2.98
CA GLY A 113 5.51 14.29 -3.92
C GLY A 113 4.76 13.23 -4.74
N ALA A 114 4.98 11.93 -4.49
CA ALA A 114 4.23 10.85 -5.14
C ALA A 114 2.76 10.74 -4.68
N MET A 115 2.45 11.27 -3.50
CA MET A 115 1.08 11.49 -3.04
C MET A 115 0.76 12.97 -3.17
N ARG A 116 -0.33 13.31 -3.85
CA ARG A 116 -0.77 14.69 -4.04
C ARG A 116 -2.14 14.93 -3.42
N LYS A 117 -2.29 16.09 -2.78
CA LYS A 117 -3.54 16.52 -2.18
C LYS A 117 -4.68 16.51 -3.19
N GLY A 118 -5.79 15.88 -2.82
CA GLY A 118 -6.98 15.79 -3.65
C GLY A 118 -6.86 14.80 -4.80
N GLU A 119 -5.79 13.99 -4.84
CA GLU A 119 -5.67 12.89 -5.79
C GLU A 119 -6.23 11.59 -5.19
N PHE A 120 -6.96 10.85 -6.01
CA PHE A 120 -7.48 9.54 -5.65
C PHE A 120 -6.38 8.49 -5.75
N GLN A 121 -6.25 7.66 -4.72
CA GLN A 121 -5.21 6.65 -4.58
C GLN A 121 -5.86 5.29 -4.34
N LEU A 122 -5.50 4.32 -5.17
CA LEU A 122 -5.95 2.94 -5.07
C LEU A 122 -4.76 2.06 -4.70
N VAL A 123 -4.86 1.39 -3.55
CA VAL A 123 -3.77 0.61 -2.98
C VAL A 123 -4.19 -0.83 -2.70
N VAL A 124 -3.27 -1.77 -2.88
CA VAL A 124 -3.41 -3.20 -2.56
C VAL A 124 -2.43 -3.55 -1.44
N TRP A 125 -2.88 -4.33 -0.47
CA TRP A 125 -1.98 -4.96 0.50
C TRP A 125 -1.24 -6.14 -0.13
N ASP A 126 0.09 -6.09 -0.08
CA ASP A 126 0.96 -7.14 -0.60
C ASP A 126 2.03 -7.51 0.43
N GLU A 127 2.14 -8.80 0.74
CA GLU A 127 3.06 -9.34 1.73
C GLU A 127 4.35 -9.89 1.10
N ALA A 128 4.41 -9.99 -0.24
CA ALA A 128 5.49 -10.67 -0.95
C ALA A 128 6.54 -9.72 -1.56
N ILE A 129 6.26 -8.43 -1.66
CA ILE A 129 7.02 -7.50 -2.51
C ILE A 129 8.17 -6.79 -1.76
N ALA A 130 7.98 -6.41 -0.51
CA ALA A 130 8.93 -5.53 0.19
C ALA A 130 9.88 -6.32 1.10
N ALA A 131 10.97 -6.90 0.59
CA ALA A 131 12.07 -7.47 1.40
C ALA A 131 11.67 -8.31 2.66
N GLY A 132 10.53 -9.00 2.63
CA GLY A 132 10.00 -9.77 3.77
C GLY A 132 9.17 -9.00 4.81
N GLN A 133 8.71 -7.79 4.51
CA GLN A 133 7.76 -7.00 5.31
C GLN A 133 6.49 -6.71 4.51
N PRO A 134 5.31 -6.67 5.15
CA PRO A 134 4.08 -6.34 4.47
C PRO A 134 4.02 -4.85 4.11
N ALA A 135 3.51 -4.55 2.91
CA ALA A 135 3.46 -3.20 2.37
C ALA A 135 2.15 -2.92 1.61
N TRP A 136 1.83 -1.65 1.43
CA TRP A 136 0.81 -1.20 0.50
C TRP A 136 1.44 -0.93 -0.85
N ARG A 137 0.78 -1.34 -1.94
CA ARG A 137 1.22 -1.08 -3.31
C ARG A 137 0.18 -0.24 -4.04
N LYS A 138 0.60 0.87 -4.65
CA LYS A 138 -0.26 1.65 -5.56
C LYS A 138 -0.59 0.84 -6.81
N VAL A 139 -1.86 0.84 -7.19
CA VAL A 139 -2.37 0.19 -8.42
C VAL A 139 -2.59 1.22 -9.53
N ASN A 140 -2.78 2.49 -9.16
CA ASN A 140 -2.92 3.61 -10.08
C ASN A 140 -1.64 4.46 -10.10
N PRO A 141 -0.59 4.05 -10.85
CA PRO A 141 0.65 4.79 -10.89
C PRO A 141 0.44 6.16 -11.55
N ALA A 142 0.91 7.22 -10.88
CA ALA A 142 1.04 8.54 -11.46
C ALA A 142 2.38 8.65 -12.22
N PRO A 143 2.53 9.55 -13.21
CA PRO A 143 3.80 9.75 -13.92
C PRO A 143 4.98 10.10 -12.99
N THR A 144 4.71 10.68 -11.82
CA THR A 144 5.70 10.99 -10.78
C THR A 144 6.22 9.76 -10.04
N ASP A 145 5.48 8.65 -10.06
CA ASP A 145 5.83 7.42 -9.35
C ASP A 145 6.99 6.68 -10.05
N LEU A 146 7.20 6.94 -11.36
CA LEU A 146 8.27 6.37 -12.17
C LEU A 146 9.61 7.14 -12.08
N ALA A 147 9.62 8.28 -11.39
CA ALA A 147 10.77 9.18 -11.36
C ALA A 147 11.84 8.80 -10.32
N VAL A 148 11.59 7.76 -9.50
CA VAL A 148 12.55 7.32 -8.48
C VAL A 148 13.63 6.46 -9.10
N VAL A 149 14.61 7.13 -9.67
CA VAL A 149 15.92 6.56 -9.91
C VAL A 149 16.61 6.50 -8.55
N ASN A 150 16.28 5.46 -7.74
CA ASN A 150 16.81 5.29 -6.39
C ASN A 150 18.34 5.28 -6.46
N ALA A 151 19.00 6.15 -5.69
CA ALA A 151 20.45 6.27 -5.68
C ALA A 151 21.13 4.92 -5.39
N ALA A 152 20.55 4.06 -4.53
CA ALA A 152 21.03 2.71 -4.28
C ALA A 152 20.85 1.78 -5.48
N THR A 153 19.71 1.83 -6.17
CA THR A 153 19.46 1.05 -7.41
C THR A 153 20.39 1.51 -8.54
N VAL A 154 20.63 2.81 -8.65
CA VAL A 154 21.62 3.39 -9.57
C VAL A 154 23.03 2.97 -9.18
N LEU A 155 23.37 3.01 -7.89
CA LEU A 155 24.68 2.61 -7.42
C LEU A 155 24.93 1.12 -7.69
N ALA A 156 23.94 0.27 -7.46
CA ALA A 156 24.00 -1.16 -7.76
C ALA A 156 24.09 -1.43 -9.27
N ALA A 157 23.29 -0.71 -10.08
CA ALA A 157 23.36 -0.80 -11.53
C ALA A 157 24.73 -0.35 -12.05
N LEU A 158 25.25 0.79 -11.57
CA LEU A 158 26.57 1.30 -11.93
C LEU A 158 27.70 0.37 -11.45
N GLN A 159 27.60 -0.21 -10.26
CA GLN A 159 28.53 -1.22 -9.75
C GLN A 159 28.56 -2.47 -10.63
N SER A 160 27.43 -2.89 -11.19
CA SER A 160 27.37 -4.04 -12.09
C SER A 160 27.95 -3.79 -13.48
N ILE A 161 28.00 -2.53 -13.91
CA ILE A 161 28.50 -2.13 -15.24
C ILE A 161 29.98 -1.74 -15.18
N LEU A 162 30.42 -1.11 -14.08
CA LEU A 162 31.78 -0.60 -13.95
C LEU A 162 32.75 -1.67 -13.46
N PRO A 163 34.00 -1.67 -13.95
CA PRO A 163 35.02 -2.58 -13.46
C PRO A 163 35.40 -2.26 -12.01
N THR A 164 35.65 -3.31 -11.23
CA THR A 164 36.04 -3.25 -9.80
C THR A 164 37.54 -3.06 -9.58
N SER A 165 38.31 -3.00 -10.68
CA SER A 165 39.73 -2.70 -10.72
C SER A 165 39.99 -1.64 -11.77
N ALA A 166 41.03 -0.82 -11.60
CA ALA A 166 41.41 0.23 -12.55
C ALA A 166 41.56 -0.34 -13.98
N PRO A 167 40.69 0.04 -14.93
CA PRO A 167 40.81 -0.37 -16.32
C PRO A 167 41.97 0.38 -16.98
N PRO A 168 42.67 -0.23 -17.96
CA PRO A 168 43.77 0.41 -18.67
C PRO A 168 43.28 1.62 -19.47
N GLY A 169 44.07 2.68 -19.45
CA GLY A 169 43.81 3.93 -20.14
C GLY A 169 43.26 5.03 -19.23
N LYS A 170 43.86 6.22 -19.38
CA LYS A 170 43.51 7.43 -18.63
C LYS A 170 42.05 7.84 -18.78
N GLY A 171 41.45 8.31 -17.69
CA GLY A 171 40.11 8.91 -17.70
C GLY A 171 38.95 7.91 -17.66
N LYS A 172 39.22 6.62 -17.45
CA LYS A 172 38.18 5.60 -17.33
C LYS A 172 37.63 5.55 -15.91
N LEU A 173 36.31 5.51 -15.77
CA LEU A 173 35.62 5.37 -14.49
C LEU A 173 35.66 3.91 -14.03
N TRP A 174 35.87 3.70 -12.73
CA TRP A 174 35.88 2.39 -12.11
C TRP A 174 35.45 2.45 -10.64
N PHE A 175 35.09 1.30 -10.07
CA PHE A 175 34.55 1.22 -8.71
C PHE A 175 35.63 0.71 -7.75
N ASN A 176 36.00 1.51 -6.75
CA ASN A 176 37.02 1.19 -5.75
C ASN A 176 36.39 1.08 -4.35
N GLY A 177 36.11 -0.14 -3.90
CA GLY A 177 35.80 -0.41 -2.49
C GLY A 177 34.70 0.46 -1.85
N GLY A 178 33.72 0.92 -2.63
CA GLY A 178 32.64 1.80 -2.17
C GLY A 178 32.66 3.24 -2.69
N GLN A 179 33.69 3.63 -3.46
CA GLN A 179 33.78 4.96 -4.07
C GLN A 179 34.06 4.88 -5.58
N PHE A 180 33.61 5.88 -6.33
CA PHE A 180 33.96 6.03 -7.75
C PHE A 180 35.35 6.63 -7.87
N ALA A 181 36.18 6.01 -8.72
CA ALA A 181 37.53 6.47 -9.03
C ALA A 181 37.71 6.60 -10.55
N VAL A 182 38.70 7.40 -10.95
CA VAL A 182 39.08 7.60 -12.35
C VAL A 182 40.51 7.07 -12.53
N THR A 183 40.77 6.31 -13.59
CA THR A 183 42.13 5.85 -13.90
C THR A 183 43.03 7.04 -14.21
N THR A 184 44.12 7.16 -13.44
CA THR A 184 45.11 8.23 -13.58
C THR A 184 46.37 7.81 -14.35
N GLU A 185 46.55 6.51 -14.59
CA GLU A 185 47.69 5.96 -15.33
C GLU A 185 47.40 5.96 -16.86
N ASP A 186 48.46 6.15 -17.65
CA ASP A 186 48.41 6.19 -19.13
C ASP A 186 48.22 4.78 -19.73
#